data_AF-A0A1G2Z4P2-F1
#
_entry.id   AF-A0A1G2Z4P2-F1
#
_cell.length_a   1.000
_cell.length_b   1.000
_cell.length_c   1.000
_cell.angle_alpha   90.00
_cell.angle_beta   90.00
_cell.angle_gamma   90.00
#
_symmetry.space_group_name_H-M   'P 1'
#
loop_
_entity.id
_entity.type
_entity.pdbx_description
1 polymer ?
#
loop_
_entity_poly.entity_id
_entity_poly.type
_entity_poly.pdbx_seq_one_letter_code
_entity_poly.pdbx_strand_id
1 'polypeptide(L)' 'MYDRYKGMAELLPFAKGVSAKSYDFDANGEQPLMDHQRLIGLVKASGYKGYIGIEFEGNTQPEEEGIHKTKALLEKYL' A
#
# COMPACT_ATOMS: atom_id res chain seq x y z
N MET A 1 -20.61 4.24 -4.30
CA MET A 1 -19.31 3.55 -4.24
C MET A 1 -18.98 3.30 -2.77
N TYR A 2 -18.52 2.11 -2.38
CA TYR A 2 -18.19 1.82 -0.98
C TYR A 2 -16.87 2.52 -0.58
N ASP A 3 -16.76 2.95 0.68
CA ASP A 3 -15.51 3.55 1.17
C ASP A 3 -14.42 2.48 1.27
N ARG A 4 -13.33 2.67 0.52
CA ARG A 4 -12.24 1.70 0.42
C ARG A 4 -11.50 1.48 1.74
N TYR A 5 -11.37 2.51 2.58
CA TYR A 5 -10.66 2.41 3.87
C TYR A 5 -11.53 1.67 4.89
N LYS A 6 -12.85 1.89 4.85
CA LYS A 6 -13.81 1.10 5.61
C LYS A 6 -13.76 -0.37 5.19
N GLY A 7 -13.81 -0.64 3.89
CA GLY A 7 -13.71 -2.01 3.36
C GLY A 7 -12.40 -2.70 3.77
N MET A 8 -11.27 -1.98 3.70
CA MET A 8 -9.99 -2.50 4.18
C MET A 8 -10.04 -2.85 5.67
N ALA A 9 -10.54 -1.94 6.51
CA ALA A 9 -10.63 -2.17 7.95
C ALA A 9 -11.52 -3.38 8.31
N GLU A 10 -12.61 -3.61 7.57
CA GLU A 10 -13.52 -4.74 7.77
C GLU A 10 -12.91 -6.08 7.32
N LEU A 11 -12.03 -6.07 6.32
CA LEU A 11 -11.39 -7.27 5.77
C LEU A 11 -10.11 -7.67 6.51
N LEU A 12 -9.36 -6.69 7.04
CA LEU A 12 -8.06 -6.93 7.68
C LEU A 12 -8.07 -7.97 8.82
N PRO A 13 -9.10 -8.10 9.68
CA PRO A 13 -9.17 -9.15 10.69
C PRO A 13 -9.14 -10.57 10.11
N PHE A 14 -9.53 -10.74 8.85
CA PHE A 14 -9.56 -12.02 8.14
C PHE A 14 -8.35 -12.20 7.19
N ALA A 15 -7.51 -11.17 7.05
CA ALA A 15 -6.42 -11.16 6.08
C ALA A 15 -5.39 -12.25 6.36
N LYS A 16 -5.07 -13.03 5.31
CA LYS A 16 -3.96 -14.00 5.30
C LYS A 16 -2.73 -13.44 4.61
N GLY A 17 -2.92 -12.48 3.72
CA GLY A 17 -1.89 -11.75 2.99
C GLY A 17 -2.30 -10.29 2.85
N VAL A 18 -1.32 -9.38 2.79
CA VAL A 18 -1.51 -7.99 2.42
C VAL A 18 -0.56 -7.69 1.27
N SER A 19 -1.07 -7.09 0.20
CA SER A 19 -0.25 -6.54 -0.88
C SER A 19 -0.40 -5.02 -0.90
N ALA A 20 0.72 -4.31 -0.89
CA ALA A 20 0.78 -2.89 -1.18
C ALA A 20 0.93 -2.70 -2.69
N LYS A 21 -0.12 -2.12 -3.28
CA LYS A 21 -0.22 -1.95 -4.71
C LYS A 21 -0.08 -0.49 -5.11
N SER A 22 0.80 -0.22 -6.07
CA SER A 22 1.09 1.12 -6.55
C SER A 22 1.11 1.17 -8.09
N TYR A 23 0.97 2.39 -8.61
CA TYR A 23 0.80 2.66 -10.04
C TYR A 23 1.61 3.86 -10.50
N ASP A 24 1.81 4.84 -9.64
CA ASP A 24 2.54 6.05 -9.93
C ASP A 24 2.98 6.72 -8.62
N PHE A 25 3.87 7.70 -8.70
CA PHE A 25 4.38 8.42 -7.53
C PHE A 25 4.42 9.93 -7.79
N ASP A 26 3.95 10.72 -6.83
CA ASP A 26 4.08 12.16 -6.85
C ASP A 26 5.50 12.62 -6.50
N ALA A 27 5.73 13.94 -6.50
CA ALA A 27 7.03 14.52 -6.16
C ALA A 27 7.51 14.22 -4.73
N ASN A 28 6.62 13.79 -3.83
CA ASN A 28 6.94 13.40 -2.45
C ASN A 28 7.18 11.89 -2.31
N GLY A 29 7.08 11.13 -3.40
CA GLY A 29 7.14 9.67 -3.39
C GLY A 29 5.84 9.01 -2.92
N GLU A 30 4.73 9.75 -2.85
CA GLU A 30 3.42 9.22 -2.47
C GLU A 30 2.68 8.65 -3.68
N GLN A 31 1.85 7.63 -3.47
CA GLN A 31 0.96 7.15 -4.51
C GLN A 31 -0.27 8.08 -4.60
N PRO A 32 -0.57 8.70 -5.76
CA PRO A 32 -1.54 9.80 -5.84
C PRO A 32 -3.02 9.39 -5.76
N LEU A 33 -3.35 8.11 -5.90
CA LEU A 33 -4.72 7.59 -5.92
C LEU A 33 -5.17 7.00 -4.58
N MET A 34 -4.24 6.71 -3.67
CA MET A 34 -4.47 6.03 -2.40
C MET A 34 -3.51 6.51 -1.32
N ASP A 35 -4.07 6.92 -0.20
CA ASP A 35 -3.34 7.33 0.99
C ASP A 35 -2.72 6.11 1.68
N HIS A 36 -1.44 5.85 1.37
CA HIS A 36 -0.69 4.73 1.92
C HIS A 36 -0.40 4.88 3.41
N GLN A 37 -0.23 6.12 3.89
CA GLN A 37 -0.08 6.39 5.32
C GLN A 37 -1.30 5.85 6.09
N ARG A 38 -2.51 6.18 5.62
CA ARG A 38 -3.75 5.69 6.22
C ARG A 38 -3.91 4.18 6.10
N LEU A 39 -3.60 3.60 4.94
CA LEU A 39 -3.71 2.14 4.72
C LEU A 39 -2.77 1.36 5.64
N ILE A 40 -1.50 1.78 5.75
CA ILE A 40 -0.52 1.14 6.63
C ILE A 40 -0.94 1.31 8.10
N GLY A 41 -1.49 2.46 8.47
CA GLY A 41 -2.10 2.66 9.78
C GLY A 41 -3.19 1.64 10.11
N LEU A 42 -4.08 1.33 9.16
CA LEU A 42 -5.10 0.29 9.32
C LEU A 42 -4.49 -1.11 9.47
N VAL A 43 -3.48 -1.44 8.65
CA VAL A 43 -2.76 -2.73 8.73
C VAL A 43 -2.09 -2.89 10.10
N LYS A 44 -1.47 -1.84 10.63
CA LYS A 44 -0.89 -1.84 11.97
C LYS A 44 -1.95 -2.02 13.05
N ALA A 45 -3.05 -1.28 12.94
CA ALA A 45 -4.15 -1.30 13.91
C ALA A 45 -4.91 -2.63 13.94
N SER A 46 -4.97 -3.37 12.82
CA SER A 46 -5.60 -4.70 12.77
C SER A 46 -4.81 -5.79 13.50
N GLY A 47 -3.56 -5.52 13.85
CA GLY A 47 -2.67 -6.50 14.46
C GLY A 47 -2.09 -7.51 13.47
N TYR A 48 -2.22 -7.29 12.15
CA TYR A 48 -1.61 -8.14 11.13
C TYR A 48 -0.09 -8.25 11.33
N LYS A 49 0.44 -9.49 11.34
CA LYS A 49 1.87 -9.80 11.57
C LYS A 49 2.54 -10.52 10.39
N GLY A 50 1.83 -10.68 9.28
CA GLY A 50 2.40 -11.30 8.08
C GLY A 50 3.22 -10.31 7.25
N TYR A 51 3.67 -10.77 6.08
CA TYR A 51 4.39 -9.94 5.14
C TYR A 51 3.45 -9.01 4.35
N ILE A 52 3.95 -7.83 4.00
CA ILE A 52 3.32 -6.97 3.01
C ILE A 52 4.05 -7.21 1.68
N GLY A 53 3.37 -7.86 0.72
CA GLY A 53 3.87 -8.00 -0.64
C GLY A 53 3.88 -6.65 -1.36
N ILE A 54 4.82 -6.45 -2.27
CA ILE A 54 4.88 -5.25 -3.10
C ILE A 54 4.41 -5.62 -4.51
N GLU A 55 3.45 -4.87 -5.03
CA GLU A 55 2.93 -4.99 -6.39
C GLU A 55 2.99 -3.63 -7.08
N PHE A 56 3.79 -3.52 -8.13
CA PHE A 56 3.79 -2.33 -8.99
C PHE A 56 3.14 -2.68 -10.33
N GLU A 57 2.11 -1.91 -10.70
CA GLU A 57 1.37 -2.08 -11.96
C GLU A 57 1.33 -0.79 -12.80
N GLY A 58 2.26 0.13 -12.54
CA GLY A 58 2.38 1.37 -13.29
C GLY A 58 3.03 1.18 -14.67
N ASN A 59 2.79 2.15 -15.55
CA ASN A 59 3.36 2.20 -16.89
C ASN A 59 4.21 3.46 -17.16
N THR A 60 4.43 4.29 -16.13
CA THR A 60 5.17 5.55 -16.19
C THR A 60 6.67 5.40 -15.91
N GLN A 61 7.10 4.27 -15.34
CA GLN A 61 8.51 3.93 -15.08
C GLN A 61 8.76 2.41 -15.22
N PRO A 62 10.04 1.98 -15.32
CA PRO A 62 10.40 0.57 -15.27
C PRO A 62 9.87 -0.13 -14.01
N GLU A 63 9.52 -1.42 -14.15
CA GLU A 63 8.96 -2.23 -13.06
C GLU A 63 9.86 -2.22 -11.82
N GLU A 64 11.16 -2.48 -11.99
CA GLU A 64 12.15 -2.50 -10.91
C GLU A 64 12.14 -1.18 -10.11
N GLU A 65 12.11 -0.05 -10.80
CA GLU A 65 12.05 1.27 -10.16
C GLU A 65 10.75 1.45 -9.37
N GLY A 66 9.62 1.02 -9.94
CA GLY A 66 8.33 1.05 -9.27
C GLY A 66 8.27 0.18 -8.01
N ILE A 67 8.88 -1.01 -8.05
CA ILE A 67 9.02 -1.88 -6.87
C ILE A 67 9.84 -1.19 -5.78
N HIS A 68 11.00 -0.60 -6.13
CA HIS A 68 11.84 0.13 -5.18
C HIS A 68 11.15 1.36 -4.58
N LYS A 69 10.42 2.14 -5.40
CA LYS A 69 9.65 3.29 -4.92
C LYS A 69 8.50 2.87 -4.00
N THR A 70 7.82 1.77 -4.31
CA THR A 70 6.78 1.22 -3.42
C THR A 70 7.38 0.81 -2.07
N LYS A 71 8.54 0.14 -2.09
CA LYS A 71 9.25 -0.22 -0.86
C LYS A 71 9.57 1.01 -0.02
N ALA A 72 10.14 2.05 -0.63
CA ALA A 72 10.47 3.30 0.07
C ALA A 72 9.23 3.99 0.66
N LEU A 73 8.11 4.00 -0.08
CA LEU A 73 6.82 4.50 0.40
C LEU A 73 6.33 3.71 1.63
N LEU A 74 6.44 2.38 1.63
CA LEU A 74 6.08 1.56 2.79
C LEU A 74 6.99 1.83 3.99
N GLU A 75 8.31 1.89 3.77
CA GLU A 75 9.30 2.13 4.83
C GLU A 75 9.11 3.50 5.51
N LYS A 76 8.51 4.48 4.83
CA LYS A 76 8.16 5.79 5.41
C LYS A 76 7.10 5.68 6.52
N TYR A 77 6.24 4.66 6.47
CA TYR A 77 5.05 4.55 7.32
C TYR A 77 4.95 3.24 8.12
N LEU A 78 5.81 2.25 7.84
CA LEU A 78 5.99 1.04 8.64
C LEU A 78 6.67 1.31 9.98
#